data_AF-V4XZX1-F1
#
_entry.id   AF-V4XZX1-F1
#
_cell.length_a   1.000
_cell.length_b   1.000
_cell.length_c   1.000
_cell.angle_alpha   90.00
_cell.angle_beta   90.00
_cell.angle_gamma   90.00
#
_symmetry.space_group_name_H-M   'P 1'
#
loop_
_entity.id
_entity.type
_entity.pdbx_description
1 polymer ?
#
loop_
_entity_poly.entity_id
_entity_poly.type
_entity_poly.pdbx_seq_one_letter_code
_entity_poly.pdbx_strand_id
1 'polypeptide(L)'
;MNNTQSVSRDGRLLRRYEYDDQWVLAADLAVGDDSVEYDIIGDTLILVVDDEGDVTETELDLPGEDADVTVNNGVLTVQVEK
;
A
#
# COMPACT_ATOMS: atom_id res chain seq x y z
N MET A 1 -14.50 0.98 14.72
CA MET A 1 -13.29 1.55 14.10
C MET A 1 -12.07 1.13 14.89
N ASN A 2 -11.19 0.32 14.29
CA ASN A 2 -9.88 -0.01 14.84
C ASN A 2 -8.80 0.60 13.93
N ASN A 3 -7.75 1.17 14.54
CA ASN A 3 -6.57 1.70 13.84
C ASN A 3 -5.33 0.99 14.38
N THR A 4 -4.54 0.43 13.46
CA THR A 4 -3.25 -0.20 13.78
C THR A 4 -2.16 0.51 13.00
N GLN A 5 -1.13 0.97 13.71
CA GLN A 5 0.07 1.57 13.12
C GLN A 5 1.24 0.62 13.26
N SER A 6 1.93 0.37 12.16
CA SER A 6 3.10 -0.51 12.10
C SER A 6 4.20 0.17 11.28
N VAL A 7 5.46 -0.13 11.60
CA VAL A 7 6.61 0.29 10.78
C VAL A 7 7.03 -0.93 9.97
N SER A 8 7.08 -0.82 8.64
CA SER A 8 7.58 -1.89 7.80
C SER A 8 9.08 -2.12 8.04
N ARG A 9 9.58 -3.29 7.66
CA ARG A 9 11.00 -3.64 7.79
C ARG A 9 11.92 -2.64 7.05
N ASP A 10 11.41 -2.00 6.02
CA ASP A 10 12.10 -0.99 5.19
C ASP A 10 11.91 0.46 5.69
N GLY A 11 11.42 0.65 6.92
CA GLY A 11 11.25 1.97 7.53
C GLY A 11 10.02 2.76 7.06
N ARG A 12 9.25 2.23 6.11
CA ARG A 12 8.00 2.83 5.61
C ARG A 12 6.91 2.81 6.69
N LEU A 13 6.23 3.93 6.87
CA LEU A 13 5.13 4.06 7.83
C LEU A 13 3.86 3.45 7.25
N LEU A 14 3.32 2.41 7.90
CA LEU A 14 2.08 1.75 7.52
C LEU A 14 0.97 2.08 8.51
N ARG A 15 -0.20 2.47 7.99
CA ARG A 15 -1.41 2.71 8.78
C ARG A 15 -2.55 1.89 8.19
N ARG A 16 -3.19 1.07 9.03
CA ARG A 16 -4.36 0.26 8.67
C ARG A 16 -5.59 0.75 9.43
N TYR A 17 -6.67 0.94 8.70
CA TYR A 17 -7.96 1.34 9.22
C TYR A 17 -9.01 0.29 8.85
N GLU A 18 -9.78 -0.14 9.84
CA GLU A 18 -10.88 -1.07 9.63
C GLU A 18 -12.20 -0.39 10.00
N TYR A 19 -12.98 -0.15 8.95
CA TYR A 19 -14.36 0.31 9.02
C TYR A 19 -15.30 -0.88 8.90
N ASP A 20 -16.59 -0.64 9.13
CA ASP A 20 -17.61 -1.69 9.07
C ASP A 20 -17.74 -2.25 7.65
N ASP A 21 -17.74 -1.38 6.63
CA ASP A 21 -17.96 -1.75 5.22
C ASP A 21 -16.69 -1.80 4.36
N GLN A 22 -15.55 -1.36 4.90
CA GLN A 22 -14.30 -1.24 4.12
C GLN A 22 -13.04 -1.41 4.98
N TRP A 23 -11.97 -1.81 4.32
CA TRP A 23 -10.63 -1.88 4.85
C TRP A 23 -9.72 -0.91 4.10
N VAL A 24 -8.87 -0.17 4.82
CA VAL A 24 -7.97 0.81 4.20
C VAL A 24 -6.55 0.66 4.73
N LEU A 25 -5.57 0.62 3.83
CA LEU A 25 -4.15 0.71 4.12
C LEU A 25 -3.57 1.97 3.50
N ALA A 26 -2.79 2.71 4.28
CA ALA A 26 -2.01 3.84 3.81
C ALA A 26 -0.53 3.62 4.13
N ALA A 27 0.34 3.74 3.13
CA ALA A 27 1.79 3.60 3.25
C ALA A 27 2.49 4.86 2.74
N ASP A 28 3.37 5.43 3.57
CA ASP A 28 4.29 6.49 3.14
C ASP A 28 5.50 5.85 2.45
N LEU A 29 5.66 6.10 1.15
CA LEU A 29 6.72 5.52 0.33
C LEU A 29 7.98 6.40 0.29
N ALA A 30 7.91 7.65 0.78
CA ALA A 30 9.00 8.63 0.76
C ALA A 30 9.64 8.90 -0.63
N VAL A 31 8.93 8.57 -1.72
CA VAL A 31 9.34 8.80 -3.11
C VAL A 31 8.27 9.58 -3.88
N GLY A 32 8.61 10.08 -5.07
CA GLY A 32 7.63 10.70 -5.97
C GLY A 32 6.66 9.68 -6.58
N ASP A 33 5.49 10.13 -7.02
CA ASP A 33 4.47 9.25 -7.62
C ASP A 33 4.96 8.55 -8.90
N ASP A 34 5.81 9.21 -9.70
CA ASP A 34 6.39 8.67 -10.93
C ASP A 34 7.41 7.53 -10.68
N SER A 35 7.83 7.34 -9.42
CA SER A 35 8.77 6.31 -8.98
C SER A 35 8.09 5.04 -8.47
N VAL A 36 6.75 4.96 -8.60
CA VAL A 36 5.95 3.88 -8.02
C VAL A 36 5.18 3.17 -9.13
N GLU A 37 5.37 1.86 -9.21
CA GLU A 37 4.57 0.97 -10.05
C GLU A 37 3.86 -0.05 -9.16
N TYR A 38 2.64 -0.40 -9.53
CA TYR A 38 1.87 -1.39 -8.79
C TYR A 38 1.01 -2.24 -9.71
N ASP A 39 0.78 -3.49 -9.31
CA ASP A 39 -0.14 -4.41 -9.95
C ASP A 39 -0.86 -5.28 -8.91
N ILE A 40 -2.06 -5.76 -9.25
CA ILE A 40 -2.84 -6.63 -8.38
C ILE A 40 -3.08 -7.96 -9.10
N ILE A 41 -2.70 -9.05 -8.46
CA ILE A 41 -2.90 -10.41 -8.96
C ILE A 41 -3.67 -11.19 -7.90
N GLY A 42 -4.97 -11.43 -8.15
CA GLY A 42 -5.85 -12.03 -7.14
C GLY A 42 -5.98 -11.13 -5.93
N ASP A 43 -5.64 -11.64 -4.75
CA ASP A 43 -5.62 -10.90 -3.47
C ASP A 43 -4.23 -10.35 -3.10
N THR A 44 -3.29 -10.29 -4.04
CA THR A 44 -1.92 -9.80 -3.76
C THR A 44 -1.64 -8.50 -4.52
N LEU A 45 -1.21 -7.47 -3.79
CA LEU A 45 -0.63 -6.25 -4.35
C LEU A 45 0.88 -6.41 -4.49
N ILE A 46 1.38 -6.23 -5.70
CA ILE A 46 2.80 -6.14 -6.01
C ILE A 46 3.15 -4.67 -6.13
N LEU A 47 4.05 -4.19 -5.29
CA LEU A 47 4.51 -2.80 -5.27
C LEU A 47 5.99 -2.74 -5.63
N VAL A 48 6.32 -1.96 -6.66
CA VAL A 48 7.70 -1.67 -7.05
C VAL A 48 7.96 -0.19 -6.81
N VAL A 49 9.06 0.11 -6.13
CA VAL A 49 9.51 1.48 -5.89
C VAL A 49 10.96 1.64 -6.33
N ASP A 50 11.20 2.64 -7.19
CA ASP A 50 12.53 3.08 -7.60
C ASP A 50 12.94 4.34 -6.82
N ASP A 51 13.87 4.19 -5.88
CA ASP A 51 14.44 5.30 -5.12
C ASP A 51 15.87 5.58 -5.61
N GLU A 52 16.03 6.59 -6.48
CA GLU A 52 17.33 7.01 -7.02
C GLU A 52 18.16 5.87 -7.67
N GLY A 53 17.50 4.86 -8.25
CA GLY A 53 18.13 3.69 -8.87
C GLY A 53 18.20 2.44 -7.98
N ASP A 54 17.81 2.56 -6.71
CA ASP A 54 17.60 1.42 -5.81
C ASP A 54 16.14 0.94 -5.93
N VAL A 55 15.95 -0.13 -6.71
CA VAL A 55 14.62 -0.72 -6.96
C VAL A 55 14.29 -1.75 -5.88
N THR A 56 13.17 -1.56 -5.20
CA THR A 56 12.63 -2.50 -4.21
C THR A 56 11.25 -3.00 -4.64
N GLU A 57 11.06 -4.31 -4.57
CA GLU A 57 9.76 -4.97 -4.75
C GLU A 57 9.20 -5.40 -3.38
N THR A 58 7.91 -5.24 -3.19
CA THR A 58 7.20 -5.66 -1.98
C THR A 58 5.86 -6.25 -2.36
N GLU A 59 5.59 -7.45 -1.85
CA GLU A 59 4.30 -8.13 -1.98
C GLU A 59 3.47 -7.90 -0.71
N LEU A 60 2.20 -7.55 -0.88
CA LEU A 60 1.26 -7.27 0.19
C LEU A 60 -0.02 -8.09 0.00
N ASP A 61 -0.30 -8.98 0.95
CA ASP A 61 -1.56 -9.70 1.01
C ASP A 61 -2.71 -8.75 1.37
N LEU A 62 -3.74 -8.75 0.54
CA LEU A 62 -4.95 -7.94 0.72
C LEU A 62 -6.07 -8.79 1.33
N PRO A 63 -7.01 -8.19 2.07
CA PRO A 63 -8.14 -8.91 2.63
C PRO A 63 -9.20 -9.35 1.60
N GLY A 64 -9.03 -9.02 0.32
CA GLY A 64 -9.94 -9.33 -0.78
C GLY A 64 -9.37 -8.93 -2.15
N GLU A 65 -10.00 -9.42 -3.23
CA GLU A 65 -9.53 -9.26 -4.61
C GLU A 65 -9.97 -7.92 -5.25
N ASP A 66 -11.07 -7.34 -4.77
CA ASP A 66 -11.62 -6.06 -5.26
C ASP A 66 -10.96 -4.87 -4.55
N ALA A 67 -9.66 -4.67 -4.81
CA ALA A 67 -8.90 -3.60 -4.20
C ALA A 67 -8.71 -2.39 -5.14
N ASP A 68 -9.04 -1.20 -4.62
CA ASP A 68 -8.72 0.08 -5.24
C ASP A 68 -7.40 0.63 -4.71
N VAL A 69 -6.43 0.79 -5.59
CA VAL A 69 -5.09 1.29 -5.25
C VAL A 69 -4.85 2.64 -5.92
N THR A 70 -4.34 3.59 -5.13
CA THR A 70 -3.96 4.92 -5.58
C THR A 70 -2.62 5.33 -4.97
N VAL A 71 -1.84 6.11 -5.71
CA VAL A 71 -0.64 6.78 -5.19
C VAL A 71 -0.84 8.27 -5.35
N ASN A 72 -0.66 9.02 -4.26
CA ASN A 72 -0.78 10.47 -4.30
C ASN A 72 0.24 11.13 -3.38
N ASN A 73 1.10 11.97 -3.98
CA ASN A 73 2.19 12.66 -3.29
C ASN A 73 3.06 11.68 -2.48
N GLY A 74 3.37 10.51 -3.05
CA GLY A 74 4.20 9.48 -2.40
C GLY A 74 3.49 8.66 -1.32
N VAL A 75 2.17 8.82 -1.17
CA VAL A 75 1.36 8.00 -0.27
C VAL A 75 0.57 6.98 -1.09
N LEU A 76 0.86 5.71 -0.90
CA LEU A 76 0.06 4.60 -1.39
C LEU A 76 -1.17 4.43 -0.51
N THR A 77 -2.36 4.42 -1.11
CA THR A 77 -3.62 4.10 -0.43
C THR A 77 -4.28 2.91 -1.12
N VAL A 78 -4.54 1.86 -0.35
CA VAL A 78 -5.26 0.66 -0.77
C VAL A 78 -6.58 0.60 -0.04
N GLN A 79 -7.68 0.43 -0.76
CA GLN A 79 -9.03 0.29 -0.22
C GLN A 79 -9.61 -1.04 -0.69
N VAL A 80 -10.24 -1.79 0.21
CA VAL A 80 -10.89 -3.06 -0.12
C VAL A 80 -12.29 -3.05 0.49
N GLU A 81 -13.31 -3.24 -0.34
CA GLU A 81 -14.70 -3.39 0.12
C GLU A 81 -14.87 -4.75 0.82
N LYS A 82 -15.78 -4.82 1.80
CA LYS A 82 -16.04 -6.02 2.61
C LYS A 82 -17.29 -6.77 2.19
#